data_AF-A0A829QAP9-F1
#
_entry.id   AF-A0A829QAP9-F1
#
_cell.length_a   1.000
_cell.length_b   1.000
_cell.length_c   1.000
_cell.angle_alpha   90.00
_cell.angle_beta   90.00
_cell.angle_gamma   90.00
#
_symmetry.space_group_name_H-M   'P 1'
#
loop_
_entity.id
_entity.type
_entity.pdbx_description
1 polymer ?
#
loop_
_entity_poly.entity_id
_entity_poly.type
_entity_poly.pdbx_seq_one_letter_code
_entity_poly.pdbx_strand_id
1 'polypeptide(L)'
;MGIDVSGITPEEETAFLTLKARAVNDGWRRPILRDPGATAAVSKIDYDFHALGVITPVVCQSSLRAKLLDDRVRAFVTEHPNAVVVDMGAGPRRRIPTYSATGHRRLVQR
;
A
#
# COMPACT_ATOMS: atom_id res chain seq x y z
N MET A 1 5.10 16.41 -11.78
CA MET A 1 5.30 15.52 -12.94
C MET A 1 4.49 14.26 -12.65
N GLY A 2 3.31 14.15 -13.26
CA GLY A 2 2.40 13.03 -13.06
C GLY A 2 2.93 11.77 -13.72
N ILE A 3 2.52 10.61 -13.21
CA ILE A 3 2.76 9.33 -13.87
C ILE A 3 1.69 9.19 -14.96
N ASP A 4 2.11 9.07 -16.22
CA ASP A 4 1.22 8.80 -17.37
C ASP A 4 0.61 7.40 -17.26
N VAL A 5 -0.68 7.30 -17.57
CA VAL A 5 -1.53 6.11 -17.35
C VAL A 5 -2.37 5.75 -18.57
N SER A 6 -2.07 6.29 -19.75
CA SER A 6 -2.87 6.07 -20.97
C SER A 6 -2.89 4.62 -21.50
N GLY A 7 -2.23 3.67 -20.82
CA GLY A 7 -2.11 2.27 -21.21
C GLY A 7 -2.39 1.26 -20.08
N ILE A 8 -3.18 1.64 -19.08
CA ILE A 8 -3.45 0.80 -17.91
C ILE A 8 -4.19 -0.50 -18.27
N THR A 9 -3.71 -1.62 -17.73
CA THR A 9 -4.37 -2.93 -17.85
C THR A 9 -5.40 -3.15 -16.72
N PRO A 10 -6.36 -4.09 -16.86
CA PRO A 10 -7.34 -4.39 -15.80
C PRO A 10 -6.70 -4.80 -14.46
N GLU A 11 -5.52 -5.41 -14.50
CA GLU A 11 -4.74 -5.77 -13.32
C GLU A 11 -4.21 -4.51 -12.60
N GLU A 12 -3.74 -3.54 -13.37
CA GLU A 12 -3.27 -2.25 -12.86
C GLU A 12 -4.42 -1.39 -12.31
N GLU A 13 -5.61 -1.44 -12.92
CA GLU A 13 -6.83 -0.81 -12.36
C GLU A 13 -7.18 -1.39 -10.98
N THR A 14 -7.05 -2.72 -10.83
CA THR A 14 -7.27 -3.38 -9.54
C THR A 14 -6.25 -2.90 -8.50
N ALA A 15 -4.99 -2.70 -8.87
CA ALA A 15 -3.98 -2.13 -7.97
C ALA A 15 -4.32 -0.69 -7.57
N PHE A 16 -4.79 0.13 -8.52
CA PHE A 16 -5.20 1.51 -8.26
C PHE A 16 -6.42 1.62 -7.36
N LEU A 17 -7.38 0.70 -7.50
CA LEU A 17 -8.52 0.58 -6.60
C LEU A 17 -8.06 0.41 -5.14
N THR A 18 -7.13 -0.52 -4.89
CA THR A 18 -6.60 -0.75 -3.54
C THR A 18 -5.80 0.43 -3.01
N LEU A 19 -5.03 1.10 -3.87
CA LEU A 19 -4.26 2.29 -3.51
C LEU A 19 -5.18 3.44 -3.11
N LYS A 20 -6.22 3.70 -3.91
CA LYS A 20 -7.21 4.73 -3.63
C LYS A 20 -8.00 4.42 -2.37
N ALA A 21 -8.40 3.18 -2.17
CA ALA A 21 -9.09 2.73 -0.96
C ALA A 21 -8.29 3.04 0.32
N ARG A 22 -6.99 2.75 0.34
CA ARG A 22 -6.12 3.09 1.49
C ARG A 22 -5.95 4.60 1.67
N ALA A 23 -5.83 5.36 0.59
CA ALA A 23 -5.75 6.83 0.67
C ALA A 23 -7.05 7.44 1.25
N VAL A 24 -8.22 6.90 0.90
CA VAL A 24 -9.51 7.31 1.50
C VAL A 24 -9.56 6.97 2.99
N ASN A 25 -9.09 5.78 3.38
CA ASN A 25 -9.05 5.38 4.79
C ASN A 25 -8.15 6.28 5.64
N ASP A 26 -6.97 6.66 5.12
CA ASP A 26 -6.00 7.52 5.80
C ASP A 26 -6.59 8.90 6.17
N GLY A 27 -7.51 9.41 5.33
CA GLY A 27 -8.22 10.67 5.56
C GLY A 27 -9.37 10.59 6.59
N TRP A 28 -9.74 9.42 7.10
CA TRP A 28 -10.78 9.31 8.11
C TRP A 28 -10.34 9.89 9.45
N ARG A 29 -11.30 10.43 10.23
CA ARG A 29 -11.02 10.92 11.61
C ARG A 29 -10.38 9.83 12.48
N ARG A 30 -10.77 8.57 12.29
CA ARG A 30 -10.22 7.38 12.94
C ARG A 30 -9.91 6.34 11.86
N PRO A 31 -8.73 6.40 11.23
CA PRO A 31 -8.37 5.47 10.15
C PRO A 31 -8.18 4.05 10.70
N ILE A 32 -8.45 3.05 9.87
CA ILE A 32 -8.16 1.64 10.19
C ILE A 32 -6.65 1.41 10.09
N LEU A 33 -6.04 1.93 9.02
CA LEU A 33 -4.61 1.93 8.75
C LEU A 33 -4.20 3.35 8.35
N ARG A 34 -3.17 3.89 9.02
CA ARG A 34 -2.53 5.13 8.55
C ARG A 34 -1.56 4.79 7.44
N ASP A 35 -1.77 5.35 6.26
CA ASP A 35 -0.97 5.10 5.06
C ASP A 35 -0.75 6.41 4.28
N PRO A 36 0.05 7.35 4.83
CA PRO A 36 0.37 8.60 4.14
C PRO A 36 1.10 8.36 2.81
N GLY A 37 1.73 7.19 2.65
CA GLY A 37 2.33 6.75 1.39
C GLY A 37 1.28 6.51 0.29
N ALA A 38 0.12 5.93 0.62
CA ALA A 38 -0.99 5.82 -0.32
C ALA A 38 -1.49 7.21 -0.74
N THR A 39 -1.73 8.09 0.22
CA THR A 39 -2.19 9.46 -0.03
C THR A 39 -1.23 10.23 -0.94
N ALA A 40 0.08 10.14 -0.67
CA ALA A 40 1.11 10.79 -1.47
C ALA A 40 1.34 10.14 -2.85
N ALA A 41 0.98 8.86 -3.03
CA ALA A 41 1.06 8.19 -4.32
C ALA A 41 -0.13 8.57 -5.21
N VAL A 42 -1.35 8.55 -4.67
CA VAL A 42 -2.57 8.98 -5.38
C VAL A 42 -2.44 10.42 -5.87
N SER A 43 -1.82 11.32 -5.11
CA SER A 43 -1.63 12.71 -5.54
C SER A 43 -0.62 12.91 -6.66
N LYS A 44 0.16 11.88 -7.03
CA LYS A 44 1.20 11.94 -8.07
C LYS A 44 0.82 11.17 -9.34
N ILE A 45 -0.23 10.36 -9.29
CA ILE A 45 -0.69 9.55 -10.43
C ILE A 45 -1.73 10.39 -11.19
N ASP A 46 -1.54 10.53 -12.49
CA ASP A 46 -2.44 11.29 -13.35
C ASP A 46 -3.60 10.40 -13.84
N TYR A 47 -4.38 9.86 -12.90
CA TYR A 47 -5.48 8.92 -13.18
C TYR A 47 -6.80 9.42 -12.60
N ASP A 48 -7.90 9.20 -13.33
CA ASP A 48 -9.24 9.51 -12.83
C ASP A 48 -9.70 8.49 -11.79
N PHE A 49 -9.29 8.71 -10.54
CA PHE A 49 -9.73 7.88 -9.41
C PHE A 49 -11.22 8.00 -9.08
N HIS A 50 -11.95 8.96 -9.65
CA HIS A 50 -13.41 9.06 -9.46
C HIS A 50 -14.13 7.94 -10.23
N ALA A 51 -13.63 7.58 -11.42
CA ALA A 51 -14.17 6.50 -12.24
C ALA A 51 -14.15 5.12 -11.53
N LEU A 52 -13.23 4.89 -10.60
CA LEU A 52 -13.11 3.63 -9.87
C LEU A 52 -14.25 3.36 -8.85
N GLY A 53 -15.03 4.38 -8.49
CA GLY A 53 -16.23 4.19 -7.65
C GLY A 53 -15.94 3.50 -6.30
N VAL A 54 -14.92 3.95 -5.56
CA VAL A 54 -14.52 3.31 -4.30
C VAL A 54 -15.63 3.43 -3.24
N ILE A 55 -16.22 2.29 -2.88
CA ILE A 55 -17.24 2.19 -1.83
C ILE A 55 -16.64 1.85 -0.45
N THR A 56 -17.33 2.25 0.62
CA THR A 56 -16.89 2.02 2.01
C THR A 56 -16.52 0.57 2.34
N PRO A 57 -17.25 -0.47 1.91
CA PRO A 57 -16.85 -1.85 2.13
C PRO A 57 -15.46 -2.18 1.55
N VAL A 58 -15.13 -1.67 0.36
CA VAL A 58 -13.82 -1.84 -0.28
C VAL A 58 -12.74 -1.13 0.54
N VAL A 59 -13.00 0.11 0.99
CA VAL A 59 -12.09 0.86 1.87
C VAL A 59 -11.77 0.06 3.13
N CYS A 60 -12.79 -0.47 3.80
CA CYS A 60 -12.61 -1.28 5.01
C CYS A 60 -11.82 -2.55 4.73
N GLN A 61 -12.22 -3.34 3.72
CA GLN A 61 -11.59 -4.63 3.40
C GLN A 61 -10.12 -4.46 3.00
N SER A 62 -9.81 -3.50 2.12
CA SER A 62 -8.43 -3.22 1.69
C SER A 62 -7.55 -2.76 2.84
N SER A 63 -8.06 -1.85 3.68
CA SER A 63 -7.29 -1.28 4.80
C SER A 63 -7.08 -2.29 5.93
N LEU A 64 -8.10 -3.10 6.24
CA LEU A 64 -8.00 -4.15 7.25
C LEU A 64 -7.03 -5.25 6.82
N ARG A 65 -7.08 -5.70 5.56
CA ARG A 65 -6.13 -6.70 5.04
C ARG A 65 -4.70 -6.20 5.10
N ALA A 66 -4.45 -4.96 4.71
CA ALA A 66 -3.12 -4.35 4.79
C ALA A 66 -2.63 -4.28 6.25
N LYS A 67 -3.45 -3.76 7.17
CA LYS A 67 -3.12 -3.71 8.60
C LYS A 67 -2.80 -5.10 9.17
N LEU A 68 -3.60 -6.09 8.81
CA LEU A 68 -3.46 -7.45 9.32
C LEU A 68 -2.17 -8.13 8.85
N LEU A 69 -1.73 -7.86 7.62
CA LEU A 69 -0.44 -8.32 7.09
C LEU A 69 0.71 -7.56 7.76
N ASP A 70 0.60 -6.24 7.87
CA ASP A 70 1.59 -5.38 8.53
C ASP A 70 1.83 -5.79 9.98
N ASP A 71 0.77 -6.10 10.73
CA ASP A 71 0.86 -6.55 12.12
C ASP A 71 1.55 -7.92 12.22
N ARG A 72 1.25 -8.85 11.30
CA ARG A 72 1.93 -10.16 11.22
C ARG A 72 3.41 -10.04 10.88
N VAL A 73 3.74 -9.23 9.87
CA VAL A 73 5.12 -8.97 9.47
C VAL A 73 5.88 -8.34 10.64
N ARG A 74 5.28 -7.35 11.32
CA ARG A 74 5.86 -6.69 12.50
C ARG A 74 6.15 -7.68 13.62
N ALA A 75 5.19 -8.56 13.95
CA ALA A 75 5.40 -9.58 14.98
C ALA A 75 6.58 -10.49 14.60
N PHE A 76 6.59 -11.00 13.36
CA PHE A 76 7.62 -11.89 12.86
C PHE A 76 9.03 -11.27 12.91
N VAL A 77 9.20 -10.04 12.43
CA VAL A 77 10.52 -9.37 12.46
C VAL A 77 10.95 -8.94 13.86
N THR A 78 10.00 -8.78 14.79
CA THR A 78 10.33 -8.52 16.20
C THR A 78 10.88 -9.78 16.87
N GLU A 79 10.31 -10.95 16.56
CA GLU A 79 10.78 -12.25 17.05
C GLU A 79 12.06 -12.73 16.33
N HIS A 80 12.24 -12.33 15.06
CA HIS A 80 13.37 -12.73 14.23
C HIS A 80 14.11 -11.49 13.68
N PRO A 81 15.07 -10.92 14.44
CA PRO A 81 15.75 -9.68 14.05
C PRO A 81 16.59 -9.78 12.76
N ASN A 82 16.91 -11.00 12.31
CA ASN A 82 17.60 -11.27 11.05
C ASN A 82 16.66 -11.72 9.91
N ALA A 83 15.34 -11.59 10.09
CA ALA A 83 14.36 -11.97 9.09
C ALA A 83 14.47 -11.10 7.83
N VAL A 84 14.26 -11.73 6.67
CA VAL A 84 14.11 -11.05 5.38
C VAL A 84 12.64 -11.10 4.99
N VAL A 85 12.05 -9.94 4.71
CA VAL A 85 10.67 -9.82 4.25
C VAL A 85 10.67 -9.46 2.76
N VAL A 86 9.98 -10.26 1.96
CA VAL A 86 9.79 -10.02 0.52
C VAL A 86 8.32 -9.73 0.27
N ASP A 87 8.03 -8.58 -0.32
CA ASP A 87 6.69 -8.18 -0.73
C ASP A 87 6.48 -8.52 -2.20
N MET A 88 5.67 -9.55 -2.48
CA MET A 88 5.36 -10.02 -3.83
C MET A 88 4.03 -9.43 -4.29
N GLY A 89 4.04 -8.69 -5.41
CA GLY A 89 2.83 -8.05 -5.93
C GLY A 89 2.53 -6.68 -5.33
N ALA A 90 3.55 -5.95 -4.86
CA ALA A 90 3.42 -4.61 -4.29
C ALA A 90 2.80 -3.55 -5.24
N GLY A 91 2.54 -3.91 -6.51
CA GLY A 91 2.22 -2.97 -7.57
C GLY A 91 3.35 -1.94 -7.75
N PRO A 92 3.09 -0.77 -8.35
CA PRO A 92 4.09 0.29 -8.51
C PRO A 92 4.51 0.98 -7.19
N ARG A 93 4.28 0.37 -6.01
CA ARG A 93 4.74 0.93 -4.73
C ARG A 93 6.26 0.95 -4.67
N ARG A 94 6.82 2.14 -4.56
CA ARG A 94 8.26 2.38 -4.46
C ARG A 94 8.85 2.24 -3.05
N ARG A 95 8.04 1.94 -2.02
CA ARG A 95 8.51 1.94 -0.63
C ARG A 95 7.80 0.90 0.24
N ILE A 96 8.58 -0.07 0.73
CA ILE A 96 8.20 -1.02 1.79
C ILE A 96 8.18 -0.26 3.13
N PRO A 97 7.13 -0.42 3.98
CA PRO A 97 7.16 0.13 5.33
C PRO A 97 8.35 -0.45 6.11
N THR A 98 9.16 0.43 6.71
CA THR A 98 10.32 0.00 7.49
C THR A 98 9.84 -0.50 8.85
N TYR A 99 9.92 -1.80 9.09
CA TYR A 99 9.76 -2.39 10.41
C TYR A 99 11.14 -2.44 11.06
N SER A 100 11.33 -1.67 12.13
CA SER A 100 12.60 -1.58 12.84
C SER A 100 12.60 -2.55 14.02
N ALA A 101 13.24 -3.70 13.84
CA ALA A 101 14.01 -4.38 14.88
C ALA A 101 15.45 -4.47 14.33
N THR A 102 16.41 -4.01 15.11
CA THR A 102 17.81 -3.75 14.74
C THR A 102 18.45 -4.85 13.87
N GLY A 103 18.77 -4.56 12.59
CA GLY A 103 19.56 -5.47 11.73
C GLY A 103 19.16 -5.47 10.26
N HIS A 104 19.99 -4.92 9.38
CA HIS A 104 19.74 -4.80 7.94
C HIS A 104 19.76 -6.12 7.16
N ARG A 105 18.88 -6.24 6.14
CA ARG A 105 19.25 -6.46 4.72
C ARG A 105 18.06 -6.19 3.78
N ARG A 106 18.21 -5.18 2.92
CA ARG A 106 17.32 -4.88 1.79
C ARG A 106 17.63 -5.83 0.65
N LEU A 107 16.62 -6.49 0.11
CA LEU A 107 16.64 -7.01 -1.25
C LEU A 107 15.62 -6.20 -2.05
N VAL A 108 16.16 -5.23 -2.78
CA VAL A 108 15.47 -4.57 -3.89
C VAL A 108 15.54 -5.57 -5.04
N GLN A 109 14.41 -6.15 -5.44
CA GLN A 109 14.36 -6.84 -6.73
C GLN A 109 14.48 -5.77 -7.83
N ARG A 110 15.41 -6.03 -8.75
CA ARG A 110 15.67 -5.24 -9.95
C ARG A 110 14.51 -5.30 -10.92
#